data_AF-A0AAD8TM44-F1
#
_entry.id   AF-A0AAD8TM44-F1
#
_cell.length_a   1.000
_cell.length_b   1.000
_cell.length_c   1.000
_cell.angle_alpha   90.00
_cell.angle_beta   90.00
_cell.angle_gamma   90.00
#
_symmetry.space_group_name_H-M   'P 1'
#
loop_
_entity.id
_entity.type
_entity.pdbx_description
1 polymer ?
#
loop_
_entity_poly.entity_id
_entity_poly.type
_entity_poly.pdbx_seq_one_letter_code
_entity_poly.pdbx_strand_id
1 'polypeptide(L)'
;MARRHGPAMLLRLGEVPTLVVTSREGAREVMKTHDTTFATRPLSSTMRVITNGGRDIVFAPYGDYWRQLRKIAVTELFTARRVLSFRAIREEEVAALLREVGEAAAAERPVVEMHALLSALVADSTVRAVMGDRCKERDAFLRELDRSMNLAAGFNPADLWPSSRLAVRLSGAVRRAKECRDAIYGILDGIIQEHLKRMDSGTDQDDDLLDVLLRIQKEGGLQFPLDMDAIKSVIFVSLLANRLF
;
A
#
# COMPACT_ATOMS: atom_id res chain seq x y z
N MET A 1 19.98 -3.19 22.86
CA MET A 1 19.38 -4.52 23.10
C MET A 1 20.17 -5.64 22.44
N ALA A 2 20.34 -5.67 21.11
CA ALA A 2 21.08 -6.74 20.42
C ALA A 2 22.51 -6.98 20.97
N ARG A 3 23.26 -5.91 21.28
CA ARG A 3 24.60 -6.00 21.90
C ARG A 3 24.63 -6.75 23.24
N ARG A 4 23.50 -6.77 23.98
CA ARG A 4 23.40 -7.38 25.32
C ARG A 4 22.70 -8.74 25.31
N HIS A 5 21.71 -8.92 24.43
CA HIS A 5 20.85 -10.11 24.40
C HIS A 5 21.14 -11.05 23.23
N GLY A 6 22.07 -10.68 22.35
CA GLY A 6 22.43 -11.46 21.18
C GLY A 6 21.61 -11.10 19.93
N PRO A 7 21.90 -11.77 18.80
CA PRO A 7 21.36 -11.45 17.49
C PRO A 7 19.89 -11.86 17.30
N ALA A 8 19.34 -12.71 18.16
CA ALA A 8 17.93 -13.09 18.20
C ALA A 8 17.40 -12.88 19.62
N MET A 9 16.38 -12.05 19.77
CA MET A 9 15.83 -11.68 21.09
C MET A 9 14.31 -11.68 21.05
N LEU A 10 13.69 -12.24 22.09
CA LEU A 10 12.24 -12.21 22.27
C LEU A 10 11.85 -11.00 23.14
N LEU A 11 11.09 -10.08 22.57
CA LEU A 11 10.54 -8.93 23.26
C LEU A 11 9.04 -9.14 23.49
N ARG A 12 8.50 -8.55 24.56
CA ARG A 12 7.04 -8.49 24.78
C ARG A 12 6.57 -7.06 24.55
N LEU A 13 5.89 -6.82 23.43
CA LEU A 13 5.28 -5.54 23.10
C LEU A 13 3.85 -5.55 23.68
N GLY A 14 3.73 -5.11 24.93
CA GLY A 14 2.52 -5.33 25.71
C GLY A 14 2.30 -6.82 25.98
N GLU A 15 1.20 -7.37 25.47
CA GLU A 15 0.89 -8.80 25.50
C GLU A 15 1.52 -9.57 24.32
N VAL A 16 1.94 -8.88 23.25
CA VAL A 16 2.35 -9.52 21.99
C VAL A 16 3.83 -9.94 22.03
N PRO A 17 4.14 -11.26 22.00
CA PRO A 17 5.52 -11.73 21.90
C PRO A 17 6.06 -11.45 20.49
N THR A 18 7.23 -10.82 20.42
CA THR A 18 7.88 -10.39 19.17
C THR A 18 9.32 -10.87 19.13
N LEU A 19 9.64 -11.76 18.19
CA LEU A 19 11.01 -12.17 17.93
C LEU A 19 11.69 -11.11 17.05
N VAL A 20 12.77 -10.52 17.55
CA VAL A 20 13.59 -9.56 16.82
C VAL A 20 14.91 -10.21 16.43
N VAL A 21 15.18 -10.23 15.13
CA VAL A 21 16.41 -10.77 14.55
C VAL A 21 17.23 -9.63 13.96
N THR A 22 18.50 -9.55 14.35
CA THR A 22 19.40 -8.43 14.04
C THR A 22 20.72 -8.86 13.40
N SER A 23 20.82 -10.13 12.97
CA SER A 23 21.97 -10.65 12.21
C SER A 23 21.58 -11.05 10.79
N ARG A 24 22.54 -11.02 9.88
CA ARG A 24 22.34 -11.49 8.49
C ARG A 24 22.03 -12.98 8.45
N GLU A 25 22.72 -13.76 9.27
CA GLU A 25 22.57 -15.22 9.37
C GLU A 25 21.16 -15.56 9.88
N GLY A 26 20.71 -14.90 10.95
CA GLY A 26 19.35 -15.08 11.46
C GLY A 26 18.28 -14.63 10.46
N ALA A 27 18.49 -13.51 9.76
CA ALA A 27 17.56 -13.06 8.71
C ALA A 27 17.48 -14.08 7.56
N ARG A 28 18.61 -14.69 7.17
CA ARG A 28 18.64 -15.76 6.17
C ARG A 28 17.87 -17.00 6.66
N GLU A 29 18.02 -17.34 7.93
CA GLU A 29 17.33 -18.50 8.52
C GLU A 29 15.81 -18.31 8.51
N VAL A 30 15.33 -17.13 8.92
CA VAL A 30 13.89 -16.81 8.95
C VAL A 30 13.30 -16.63 7.55
N MET A 31 14.02 -15.92 6.65
CA MET A 31 13.48 -15.49 5.36
C MET A 31 13.76 -16.45 4.20
N LYS A 32 14.62 -17.47 4.39
CA LYS A 32 14.94 -18.47 3.36
C LYS A 32 14.84 -19.90 3.86
N THR A 33 15.51 -20.25 4.97
CA THR A 33 15.54 -21.64 5.45
C THR A 33 14.18 -22.09 5.98
N HIS A 34 13.50 -21.21 6.70
CA HIS A 34 12.18 -21.46 7.33
C HIS A 34 11.11 -20.47 6.85
N ASP A 35 11.23 -20.00 5.61
CA ASP A 35 10.38 -18.95 5.04
C ASP A 35 8.88 -19.28 5.13
N THR A 36 8.48 -20.52 4.86
CA THR A 36 7.09 -20.97 4.94
C THR A 36 6.55 -20.95 6.37
N THR A 37 7.38 -21.28 7.37
CA THR A 37 6.99 -21.26 8.79
C THR A 37 6.76 -19.83 9.28
N PHE A 38 7.60 -18.89 8.82
CA PHE A 38 7.49 -17.46 9.15
C PHE A 38 6.67 -16.65 8.13
N ALA A 39 6.00 -17.31 7.19
CA ALA A 39 5.17 -16.65 6.18
C ALA A 39 3.85 -16.09 6.76
N THR A 40 3.48 -16.47 7.99
CA THR A 40 2.31 -15.92 8.68
C THR A 40 2.44 -14.41 8.84
N ARG A 41 1.37 -13.66 8.56
CA ARG A 41 1.28 -12.21 8.69
C ARG A 41 0.31 -11.83 9.80
N PRO A 42 0.74 -11.86 11.08
CA PRO A 42 -0.13 -11.44 12.17
C PRO A 42 -0.45 -9.96 12.04
N LEU A 43 -1.74 -9.63 12.01
CA LEU A 43 -2.23 -8.25 11.89
C LEU A 43 -2.62 -7.71 13.25
N SER A 44 -2.12 -6.50 13.55
CA SER A 44 -2.62 -5.69 14.66
C SER A 44 -4.09 -5.33 14.45
N SER A 45 -4.77 -4.89 15.50
CA SER A 45 -6.19 -4.48 15.43
C SER A 45 -6.38 -3.33 14.45
N THR A 46 -5.47 -2.34 14.48
CA THR A 46 -5.47 -1.21 13.54
C THR A 46 -5.23 -1.69 12.12
N MET A 47 -4.18 -2.49 11.89
CA MET A 47 -3.83 -2.96 10.55
C MET A 47 -4.93 -3.83 9.94
N ARG A 48 -5.57 -4.68 10.75
CA ARG A 48 -6.71 -5.51 10.31
C ARG A 48 -7.87 -4.66 9.81
N VAL A 49 -8.15 -3.52 10.44
CA VAL A 49 -9.20 -2.62 9.95
C VAL A 49 -8.75 -1.97 8.65
N ILE A 50 -7.57 -1.33 8.64
CA ILE A 50 -7.01 -0.62 7.48
C ILE A 50 -6.99 -1.49 6.22
N THR A 51 -6.53 -2.74 6.36
CA THR A 51 -6.32 -3.70 5.25
C THR A 51 -7.53 -4.60 4.97
N ASN A 52 -8.70 -4.28 5.55
CA ASN A 52 -9.92 -5.07 5.42
C ASN A 52 -9.71 -6.58 5.74
N GLY A 53 -8.99 -6.86 6.81
CA GLY A 53 -8.66 -8.21 7.26
C GLY A 53 -7.39 -8.80 6.63
N GLY A 54 -6.60 -8.01 5.90
CA GLY A 54 -5.43 -8.48 5.16
C GLY A 54 -5.83 -9.19 3.88
N ARG A 55 -6.76 -8.64 3.12
CA ARG A 55 -7.20 -9.21 1.83
C ARG A 55 -6.38 -8.67 0.65
N ASP A 56 -5.14 -8.31 0.90
CA ASP A 56 -4.23 -7.69 -0.05
C ASP A 56 -2.93 -8.51 -0.21
N ILE A 57 -2.07 -8.09 -1.15
CA ILE A 57 -0.84 -8.81 -1.50
C ILE A 57 0.27 -8.74 -0.42
N VAL A 58 0.21 -7.78 0.51
CA VAL A 58 1.24 -7.56 1.54
C VAL A 58 0.90 -8.29 2.84
N PHE A 59 -0.37 -8.24 3.24
CA PHE A 59 -0.86 -8.70 4.54
C PHE A 59 -1.66 -9.99 4.50
N ALA A 60 -2.05 -10.50 3.32
CA ALA A 60 -2.75 -11.77 3.25
C ALA A 60 -1.89 -12.92 3.78
N PRO A 61 -2.47 -13.83 4.58
CA PRO A 61 -1.79 -15.05 4.99
C PRO A 61 -1.31 -15.84 3.76
N TYR A 62 -0.12 -16.42 3.89
CA TYR A 62 0.42 -17.27 2.83
C TYR A 62 -0.51 -18.46 2.57
N GLY A 63 -0.89 -18.64 1.31
CA GLY A 63 -1.86 -19.64 0.86
C GLY A 63 -2.20 -19.44 -0.62
N ASP A 64 -3.15 -20.22 -1.13
CA ASP A 64 -3.49 -20.17 -2.56
C ASP A 64 -4.01 -18.81 -3.02
N TYR A 65 -4.81 -18.13 -2.18
CA TYR A 65 -5.27 -16.77 -2.44
C TYR A 65 -4.10 -15.78 -2.62
N TRP A 66 -3.17 -15.75 -1.66
CA TRP A 66 -1.99 -14.88 -1.75
C TRP A 66 -1.11 -15.23 -2.95
N ARG A 67 -0.91 -16.53 -3.24
CA ARG A 67 -0.17 -16.99 -4.42
C ARG A 67 -0.82 -16.51 -5.72
N GLN A 68 -2.16 -16.54 -5.78
CA GLN A 68 -2.92 -16.02 -6.92
C GLN A 68 -2.74 -14.51 -7.09
N LEU A 69 -2.89 -13.72 -6.02
CA LEU A 69 -2.63 -12.27 -6.06
C LEU A 69 -1.20 -11.95 -6.51
N ARG A 70 -0.22 -12.69 -5.98
CA ARG A 70 1.19 -12.54 -6.38
C ARG A 70 1.42 -12.89 -7.84
N LYS A 71 0.75 -13.92 -8.35
CA LYS A 71 0.81 -14.28 -9.76
C LYS A 71 0.28 -13.14 -10.62
N ILE A 72 -0.91 -12.63 -10.34
CA ILE A 72 -1.50 -11.48 -11.06
C ILE A 72 -0.55 -10.27 -11.04
N ALA A 73 -0.01 -9.94 -9.86
CA ALA A 73 0.90 -8.81 -9.74
C ALA A 73 2.16 -8.98 -10.62
N VAL A 74 2.78 -10.15 -10.64
CA VAL A 74 4.00 -10.38 -11.41
C VAL A 74 3.73 -10.53 -12.91
N THR A 75 2.64 -11.19 -13.31
CA THR A 75 2.36 -11.49 -14.73
C THR A 75 1.62 -10.38 -15.45
N GLU A 76 0.88 -9.53 -14.74
CA GLU A 76 0.02 -8.50 -15.36
C GLU A 76 0.44 -7.07 -15.01
N LEU A 77 0.73 -6.81 -13.73
CA LEU A 77 0.94 -5.45 -13.22
C LEU A 77 2.41 -5.00 -13.30
N PHE A 78 3.34 -5.87 -12.94
CA PHE A 78 4.77 -5.55 -12.79
C PHE A 78 5.64 -6.18 -13.89
N THR A 79 5.08 -6.40 -15.08
CA THR A 79 5.86 -6.87 -16.23
C THR A 79 6.79 -5.78 -16.74
N ALA A 80 7.93 -6.16 -17.33
CA ALA A 80 8.85 -5.20 -17.94
C ALA A 80 8.15 -4.30 -18.97
N ARG A 81 7.25 -4.87 -19.78
CA ARG A 81 6.45 -4.13 -20.75
C ARG A 81 5.57 -3.07 -20.08
N ARG A 82 4.88 -3.42 -18.99
CA ARG A 82 4.01 -2.50 -18.24
C ARG A 82 4.80 -1.42 -17.52
N VAL A 83 5.92 -1.80 -16.90
CA VAL A 83 6.83 -0.82 -16.27
C VAL A 83 7.32 0.19 -17.31
N LEU A 84 7.62 -0.25 -18.54
CA LEU A 84 8.03 0.64 -19.63
C LEU A 84 6.90 1.52 -20.18
N SER A 85 5.63 1.09 -20.17
CA SER A 85 4.52 1.94 -20.61
C SER A 85 4.34 3.17 -19.73
N PHE A 86 4.66 3.08 -18.43
CA PHE A 86 4.63 4.22 -17.50
C PHE A 86 5.86 5.13 -17.58
N ARG A 87 6.68 5.01 -18.64
CA ARG A 87 7.88 5.86 -18.81
C ARG A 87 7.52 7.33 -18.97
N ALA A 88 6.51 7.65 -19.79
CA ALA A 88 6.07 9.01 -20.02
C ALA A 88 5.66 9.70 -18.70
N ILE A 89 4.88 9.01 -17.87
CA ILE A 89 4.47 9.50 -16.54
C ILE A 89 5.70 9.88 -15.71
N ARG A 90 6.70 8.99 -15.60
CA ARG A 90 7.92 9.29 -14.81
C ARG A 90 8.72 10.46 -15.39
N GLU A 91 8.83 10.57 -16.71
CA GLU A 91 9.53 11.69 -17.35
C GLU A 91 8.81 13.02 -17.11
N GLU A 92 7.47 13.04 -17.15
CA GLU A 92 6.64 14.20 -16.83
C GLU A 92 6.78 14.63 -15.37
N GLU A 93 6.68 13.70 -14.42
CA GLU A 93 6.79 14.02 -12.99
C GLU A 93 8.20 14.50 -12.61
N VAL A 94 9.25 13.92 -13.22
CA VAL A 94 10.63 14.41 -13.04
C VAL A 94 10.80 15.81 -13.63
N ALA A 95 10.24 16.07 -14.81
CA ALA A 95 10.28 17.40 -15.42
C ALA A 95 9.55 18.44 -14.56
N ALA A 96 8.41 18.08 -13.96
CA ALA A 96 7.67 18.94 -13.04
C ALA A 96 8.51 19.28 -11.80
N LEU A 97 9.17 18.29 -11.18
CA LEU A 97 10.09 18.50 -10.06
C LEU A 97 11.24 19.44 -10.44
N LEU A 98 11.90 19.20 -11.57
CA LEU A 98 13.02 20.02 -12.03
C LEU A 98 12.60 21.47 -12.30
N ARG A 99 11.39 21.67 -12.82
CA ARG A 99 10.81 23.00 -13.02
C ARG A 99 10.61 23.72 -11.69
N GLU A 100 10.06 23.07 -10.66
CA GLU A 100 9.91 23.68 -9.34
C GLU A 100 11.25 24.06 -8.70
N VAL A 101 12.26 23.20 -8.85
CA VAL A 101 13.64 23.51 -8.40
C VAL A 101 14.20 24.71 -9.18
N GLY A 102 14.00 24.76 -10.49
CA GLY A 102 14.44 25.88 -11.33
C GLY A 102 13.76 27.20 -10.96
N GLU A 103 12.45 27.18 -10.70
CA GLU A 103 11.68 28.34 -10.24
C GLU A 103 12.11 28.80 -8.84
N ALA A 104 12.45 27.87 -7.94
CA ALA A 104 13.01 28.22 -6.64
C ALA A 104 14.38 28.90 -6.75
N ALA A 105 15.25 28.39 -7.63
CA ALA A 105 16.55 28.98 -7.91
C ALA A 105 16.42 30.38 -8.54
N ALA A 106 15.51 30.56 -9.50
CA ALA A 106 15.24 31.85 -10.13
C ALA A 106 14.66 32.88 -9.14
N ALA A 107 13.92 32.43 -8.13
CA ALA A 107 13.38 33.27 -7.07
C ALA A 107 14.37 33.53 -5.91
N GLU A 108 15.66 33.18 -6.08
CA GLU A 108 16.72 33.30 -5.08
C GLU A 108 16.38 32.63 -3.73
N ARG A 109 15.52 31.59 -3.75
CA ARG A 109 15.18 30.84 -2.54
C ARG A 109 16.37 29.94 -2.17
N PRO A 110 17.02 30.17 -1.01
CA PRO A 110 18.29 29.50 -0.68
C PRO A 110 18.12 28.04 -0.25
N VAL A 111 16.89 27.62 0.07
CA VAL A 111 16.58 26.27 0.56
C VAL A 111 15.35 25.74 -0.14
N VAL A 112 15.49 24.54 -0.73
CA VAL A 112 14.40 23.77 -1.32
C VAL A 112 14.22 22.50 -0.48
N GLU A 113 13.00 22.19 -0.08
CA GLU A 113 12.70 21.00 0.69
C GLU A 113 12.63 19.76 -0.24
N MET A 114 13.78 19.12 -0.45
CA MET A 114 13.89 17.97 -1.36
C MET A 114 13.04 16.78 -0.94
N HIS A 115 12.79 16.60 0.36
CA HIS A 115 11.98 15.49 0.85
C HIS A 115 10.53 15.59 0.37
N ALA A 116 9.87 16.74 0.52
CA ALA A 116 8.54 16.97 -0.02
C ALA A 116 8.48 16.78 -1.54
N LEU A 117 9.45 17.31 -2.29
CA LEU A 117 9.48 17.18 -3.75
C LEU A 117 9.60 15.72 -4.21
N LEU A 118 10.52 14.97 -3.60
CA LEU A 118 10.71 13.54 -3.92
C LEU A 118 9.50 12.70 -3.48
N SER A 119 8.91 13.03 -2.34
CA SER A 119 7.69 12.37 -1.85
C SER A 119 6.51 12.61 -2.79
N ALA A 120 6.37 13.82 -3.32
CA ALA A 120 5.37 14.17 -4.32
C ALA A 120 5.62 13.41 -5.62
N LEU A 121 6.84 13.47 -6.17
CA LEU A 121 7.24 12.73 -7.38
C LEU A 121 6.85 11.24 -7.31
N VAL A 122 7.21 10.57 -6.22
CA VAL A 122 6.96 9.13 -6.04
C VAL A 122 5.46 8.83 -5.89
N ALA A 123 4.75 9.66 -5.11
CA ALA A 123 3.31 9.49 -4.92
C ALA A 123 2.53 9.75 -6.22
N ASP A 124 2.90 10.79 -6.96
CA ASP A 124 2.19 11.26 -8.14
C ASP A 124 2.41 10.31 -9.31
N SER A 125 3.65 9.88 -9.51
CA SER A 125 3.98 8.84 -10.48
C SER A 125 3.16 7.56 -10.23
N THR A 126 2.97 7.18 -8.97
CA THR A 126 2.29 5.93 -8.60
C THR A 126 0.78 6.05 -8.68
N VAL A 127 0.21 7.17 -8.22
CA VAL A 127 -1.22 7.46 -8.38
C VAL A 127 -1.59 7.47 -9.87
N ARG A 128 -0.80 8.14 -10.71
CA ARG A 128 -1.03 8.19 -12.16
C ARG A 128 -0.83 6.82 -12.82
N ALA A 129 0.15 6.04 -12.40
CA ALA A 129 0.33 4.68 -12.93
C ALA A 129 -0.81 3.72 -12.54
N VAL A 130 -1.40 3.89 -11.35
CA VAL A 130 -2.43 2.98 -10.83
C VAL A 130 -3.84 3.37 -11.28
N MET A 131 -4.16 4.67 -11.30
CA MET A 131 -5.52 5.20 -11.50
C MET A 131 -5.61 6.22 -12.65
N GLY A 132 -4.52 6.45 -13.38
CA GLY A 132 -4.44 7.45 -14.44
C GLY A 132 -4.55 8.90 -13.94
N ASP A 133 -4.77 9.82 -14.88
CA ASP A 133 -4.86 11.27 -14.61
C ASP A 133 -6.20 11.71 -14.00
N ARG A 134 -7.10 10.77 -13.71
CA ARG A 134 -8.53 11.05 -13.48
C ARG A 134 -8.98 11.01 -12.02
N CYS A 135 -8.05 11.09 -11.07
CA CYS A 135 -8.41 11.19 -9.66
C CYS A 135 -8.89 12.62 -9.31
N LYS A 136 -10.17 12.93 -9.52
CA LYS A 136 -10.78 14.25 -9.19
C LYS A 136 -10.62 14.62 -7.72
N GLU A 137 -10.56 13.61 -6.85
CA GLU A 137 -10.39 13.76 -5.40
C GLU A 137 -8.98 13.37 -4.95
N ARG A 138 -7.96 13.54 -5.81
CA ARG A 138 -6.57 13.15 -5.54
C ARG A 138 -6.03 13.66 -4.22
N ASP A 139 -6.21 14.95 -3.93
CA ASP A 139 -5.69 15.53 -2.70
C ASP A 139 -6.39 14.95 -1.47
N ALA A 140 -7.70 14.66 -1.56
CA ALA A 140 -8.43 14.01 -0.48
C ALA A 140 -7.95 12.58 -0.28
N PHE A 141 -7.73 11.85 -1.37
CA PHE A 141 -7.20 10.51 -1.35
C PHE A 141 -5.79 10.44 -0.74
N LEU A 142 -4.86 11.30 -1.16
CA LEU A 142 -3.52 11.38 -0.61
C LEU A 142 -3.52 11.75 0.87
N ARG A 143 -4.39 12.69 1.30
CA ARG A 143 -4.55 13.03 2.72
C ARG A 143 -5.02 11.85 3.56
N GLU A 144 -6.01 11.09 3.07
CA GLU A 144 -6.46 9.90 3.79
C GLU A 144 -5.43 8.77 3.74
N LEU A 145 -4.65 8.62 2.66
CA LEU A 145 -3.49 7.71 2.64
C LEU A 145 -2.46 8.09 3.72
N ASP A 146 -2.09 9.37 3.83
CA ASP A 146 -1.16 9.85 4.85
C ASP A 146 -1.71 9.64 6.26
N ARG A 147 -3.02 9.85 6.46
CA ARG A 147 -3.70 9.56 7.72
C ARG A 147 -3.68 8.06 8.05
N SER A 148 -3.92 7.19 7.06
CA SER A 148 -3.82 5.74 7.21
C SER A 148 -2.41 5.30 7.62
N MET A 149 -1.38 5.87 7.00
CA MET A 149 0.01 5.58 7.35
C MET A 149 0.37 5.99 8.77
N ASN A 150 -0.04 7.19 9.19
CA ASN A 150 0.17 7.66 10.56
C ASN A 150 -0.53 6.76 11.59
N LEU A 151 -1.70 6.23 11.25
CA LEU A 151 -2.41 5.27 12.11
C LEU A 151 -1.74 3.90 12.12
N ALA A 152 -1.24 3.44 10.96
CA ALA A 152 -0.55 2.16 10.82
C ALA A 152 0.81 2.13 11.53
N ALA A 153 1.56 3.24 11.50
CA ALA A 153 2.86 3.39 12.16
C ALA A 153 2.74 3.79 13.65
N GLY A 154 1.59 4.31 14.07
CA GLY A 154 1.36 4.82 15.41
C GLY A 154 1.23 3.72 16.47
N PHE A 155 1.48 4.09 17.73
CA PHE A 155 1.25 3.21 18.88
C PHE A 155 -0.24 3.19 19.25
N ASN A 156 -0.87 2.02 19.22
CA ASN A 156 -2.24 1.82 19.66
C ASN A 156 -2.32 0.80 20.82
N PRO A 157 -2.96 1.12 21.96
CA PRO A 157 -3.20 0.16 23.03
C PRO A 157 -3.90 -1.13 22.57
N ALA A 158 -4.80 -1.06 21.58
CA ALA A 158 -5.48 -2.24 21.03
C ALA A 158 -4.55 -3.15 20.20
N ASP A 159 -3.37 -2.65 19.79
CA ASP A 159 -2.36 -3.42 19.07
C ASP A 159 -1.40 -4.12 20.03
N LEU A 160 -1.15 -3.54 21.21
CA LEU A 160 -0.29 -4.11 22.25
C LEU A 160 -1.03 -5.04 23.22
N TRP A 161 -2.31 -4.78 23.51
CA TRP A 161 -3.16 -5.56 24.43
C TRP A 161 -4.48 -5.97 23.77
N PRO A 162 -4.44 -6.85 22.75
CA PRO A 162 -5.63 -7.26 22.02
C PRO A 162 -6.65 -7.99 22.89
N SER A 163 -6.24 -8.64 24.00
CA SER A 163 -7.17 -9.30 24.92
C SER A 163 -8.01 -8.34 25.77
N SER A 164 -7.55 -7.09 25.94
CA SER A 164 -8.20 -6.13 26.83
C SER A 164 -9.34 -5.39 26.13
N ARG A 165 -10.59 -5.70 26.53
CA ARG A 165 -11.80 -5.00 26.04
C ARG A 165 -11.74 -3.48 26.29
N LEU A 166 -11.07 -3.04 27.36
CA LEU A 166 -10.87 -1.62 27.66
C LEU A 166 -9.88 -0.97 26.69
N ALA A 167 -8.75 -1.63 26.39
CA ALA A 167 -7.77 -1.12 25.43
C ALA A 167 -8.38 -0.99 24.03
N VAL A 168 -9.20 -1.96 23.62
CA VAL A 168 -9.95 -1.93 22.36
C VAL A 168 -11.00 -0.81 22.35
N ARG A 169 -11.74 -0.61 23.45
CA ARG A 169 -12.78 0.43 23.53
C ARG A 169 -12.23 1.84 23.62
N LEU A 170 -11.09 2.02 24.30
CA LEU A 170 -10.38 3.30 24.42
C LEU A 170 -9.51 3.62 23.20
N SER A 171 -9.29 2.65 22.32
CA SER A 171 -8.55 2.81 21.07
C SER A 171 -9.35 3.65 20.07
N GLY A 172 -9.14 4.98 20.12
CA GLY A 172 -9.60 5.88 19.06
C GLY A 172 -8.92 5.63 17.71
N ALA A 173 -7.78 4.93 17.68
CA ALA A 173 -7.08 4.59 16.44
C ALA A 173 -7.83 3.58 15.58
N VAL A 174 -8.43 2.53 16.15
CA VAL A 174 -9.27 1.57 15.38
C VAL A 174 -10.47 2.26 14.72
N ARG A 175 -11.14 3.19 15.44
CA ARG A 175 -12.26 3.96 14.87
C ARG A 175 -11.77 4.87 13.73
N ARG A 176 -10.69 5.63 13.95
CA ARG A 176 -10.09 6.49 12.92
C ARG A 176 -9.59 5.69 11.71
N ALA A 177 -9.07 4.49 11.93
CA ALA A 177 -8.65 3.58 10.86
C ALA A 177 -9.85 3.15 10.01
N LYS A 178 -11.00 2.87 10.64
CA LYS A 178 -12.23 2.54 9.93
C LYS A 178 -12.73 3.73 9.11
N GLU A 179 -12.83 4.91 9.73
CA GLU A 179 -13.23 6.15 9.05
C GLU A 179 -12.36 6.44 7.82
N CYS A 180 -11.05 6.30 7.99
CA CYS A 180 -10.07 6.53 6.94
C CYS A 180 -10.19 5.52 5.79
N ARG A 181 -10.31 4.24 6.12
CA ARG A 181 -10.56 3.19 5.11
C ARG A 181 -11.86 3.44 4.36
N ASP A 182 -12.95 3.74 5.06
CA ASP A 182 -14.25 3.93 4.45
C ASP A 182 -14.23 5.17 3.52
N ALA A 183 -13.51 6.24 3.88
CA ALA A 183 -13.27 7.39 3.00
C ALA A 183 -12.47 7.02 1.75
N ILE A 184 -11.36 6.30 1.90
CA ILE A 184 -10.53 5.83 0.78
C ILE A 184 -11.33 4.94 -0.16
N TYR A 185 -12.10 4.00 0.40
CA TYR A 185 -12.90 3.05 -0.40
C TYR A 185 -14.01 3.77 -1.15
N GLY A 186 -14.63 4.80 -0.54
CA GLY A 186 -15.61 5.65 -1.22
C GLY A 186 -15.01 6.38 -2.42
N ILE A 187 -13.79 6.93 -2.29
CA ILE A 187 -13.09 7.57 -3.42
C ILE A 187 -12.76 6.54 -4.50
N LEU A 188 -12.23 5.37 -4.11
CA LEU A 188 -11.92 4.29 -5.05
C LEU A 188 -13.15 3.78 -5.77
N ASP A 189 -14.31 3.70 -5.10
CA ASP A 189 -15.58 3.34 -5.74
C ASP A 189 -15.95 4.33 -6.85
N GLY A 190 -15.80 5.64 -6.61
CA GLY A 190 -16.00 6.66 -7.63
C GLY A 190 -15.09 6.48 -8.86
N ILE A 191 -13.80 6.25 -8.61
CA ILE A 191 -12.79 6.02 -9.66
C ILE A 191 -13.13 4.75 -10.45
N ILE A 192 -13.36 3.64 -9.77
CA ILE A 192 -13.74 2.36 -10.37
C ILE A 192 -14.96 2.51 -11.29
N GLN A 193 -15.98 3.25 -10.86
CA GLN A 193 -17.19 3.46 -11.68
C GLN A 193 -16.89 4.28 -12.96
N GLU A 194 -15.96 5.24 -12.90
CA GLU A 194 -15.50 5.99 -14.07
C GLU A 194 -14.75 5.08 -15.06
N HIS A 195 -13.89 4.20 -14.54
CA HIS A 195 -13.17 3.20 -15.34
C HIS A 195 -14.10 2.17 -16.00
N LEU A 196 -15.09 1.65 -15.26
CA LEU A 196 -16.06 0.71 -15.82
C LEU A 196 -16.87 1.32 -16.97
N LYS A 197 -17.36 2.57 -16.81
CA LYS A 197 -18.08 3.28 -17.88
C LYS A 197 -17.23 3.50 -19.11
N ARG A 198 -15.95 3.82 -18.92
CA ARG A 198 -14.98 4.00 -20.02
C ARG A 198 -14.77 2.70 -20.79
N MET A 199 -14.51 1.59 -20.09
CA MET A 199 -14.33 0.28 -20.70
C MET A 199 -15.53 -0.11 -21.57
N ASP A 200 -16.75 0.16 -21.08
CA ASP A 200 -17.98 -0.13 -21.83
C ASP A 200 -18.19 0.80 -23.05
N SER A 201 -17.59 2.00 -23.03
CA SER A 201 -17.64 2.95 -24.15
C SER A 201 -16.60 2.69 -25.26
N GLY A 202 -15.67 1.75 -25.07
CA GLY A 202 -14.66 1.38 -26.08
C GLY A 202 -13.63 2.47 -26.39
N THR A 203 -13.33 3.36 -25.45
CA THR A 203 -12.32 4.42 -25.65
C THR A 203 -10.90 3.86 -25.63
N ASP A 204 -10.21 3.94 -26.77
CA ASP A 204 -8.84 3.45 -26.97
C ASP A 204 -7.83 4.43 -26.32
N GLN A 205 -7.54 4.19 -25.05
CA GLN A 205 -6.55 4.90 -24.25
C GLN A 205 -5.72 3.85 -23.51
N ASP A 206 -4.47 4.17 -23.17
CA ASP A 206 -3.59 3.25 -22.46
C ASP A 206 -4.24 2.71 -21.17
N ASP A 207 -4.19 1.38 -20.99
CA ASP A 207 -4.66 0.67 -19.81
C ASP A 207 -3.76 1.00 -18.61
N ASP A 208 -4.35 1.54 -17.54
CA ASP A 208 -3.68 1.62 -16.24
C ASP A 208 -3.80 0.32 -15.43
N LEU A 209 -3.19 0.27 -14.25
CA LEU A 209 -3.21 -0.95 -13.43
C LEU A 209 -4.61 -1.30 -12.92
N LEU A 210 -5.47 -0.31 -12.69
CA LEU A 210 -6.87 -0.54 -12.31
C LEU A 210 -7.65 -1.15 -13.47
N ASP A 211 -7.49 -0.65 -14.70
CA ASP A 211 -8.11 -1.21 -15.91
C ASP A 211 -7.74 -2.69 -16.09
N VAL A 212 -6.47 -3.05 -15.85
CA VAL A 212 -5.99 -4.44 -15.90
C VAL A 212 -6.67 -5.31 -14.85
N LEU A 213 -6.77 -4.84 -13.60
CA LEU A 213 -7.42 -5.59 -12.52
C LEU A 213 -8.92 -5.79 -12.79
N LEU A 214 -9.61 -4.78 -13.31
CA LEU A 214 -11.02 -4.85 -13.68
C LEU A 214 -11.25 -5.82 -14.85
N ARG A 215 -10.37 -5.83 -15.85
CA ARG A 215 -10.43 -6.81 -16.96
C ARG A 215 -10.31 -8.25 -16.44
N ILE A 216 -9.31 -8.53 -15.60
CA ILE A 216 -9.11 -9.87 -15.01
C ILE A 216 -10.35 -10.29 -14.19
N GLN A 217 -10.95 -9.34 -13.47
CA GLN A 217 -12.17 -9.58 -12.71
C GLN A 217 -13.37 -9.92 -13.61
N LYS A 218 -13.51 -9.24 -14.76
CA LYS A 218 -14.55 -9.53 -15.78
C LYS A 218 -14.33 -10.85 -16.52
N GLU A 219 -13.08 -11.18 -16.87
CA GLU A 219 -12.72 -12.43 -17.59
C GLU A 219 -12.98 -13.69 -16.75
N GLY A 220 -12.89 -13.57 -15.42
CA GLY A 220 -13.11 -14.70 -14.52
C GLY A 220 -12.02 -15.77 -14.62
N GLY A 221 -12.33 -17.01 -14.25
CA GLY A 221 -11.40 -18.14 -14.33
C GLY A 221 -10.34 -18.21 -13.23
N LEU A 222 -10.38 -17.29 -12.25
CA LEU A 222 -9.56 -17.36 -11.04
C LEU A 222 -10.12 -18.40 -10.06
N GLN A 223 -9.23 -19.12 -9.38
CA GLN A 223 -9.61 -20.06 -8.32
C GLN A 223 -10.30 -19.33 -7.16
N PHE A 224 -9.83 -18.13 -6.85
CA PHE A 224 -10.45 -17.21 -5.90
C PHE A 224 -10.94 -15.97 -6.64
N PRO A 225 -12.25 -15.65 -6.61
CA PRO A 225 -12.75 -14.46 -7.25
C PRO A 225 -12.08 -13.19 -6.72
N LEU A 226 -11.60 -12.34 -7.64
CA LEU A 226 -11.10 -11.02 -7.29
C LEU A 226 -12.31 -10.08 -7.16
N ASP A 227 -12.92 -10.03 -5.99
CA ASP A 227 -14.04 -9.12 -5.74
C ASP A 227 -13.60 -7.64 -5.70
N MET A 228 -14.57 -6.73 -5.77
CA MET A 228 -14.30 -5.29 -5.80
C MET A 228 -13.55 -4.82 -4.56
N ASP A 229 -13.83 -5.41 -3.40
CA ASP A 229 -13.13 -5.08 -2.16
C ASP A 229 -11.68 -5.56 -2.18
N ALA A 230 -11.37 -6.70 -2.80
CA ALA A 230 -10.00 -7.15 -3.03
C ALA A 230 -9.25 -6.23 -4.00
N ILE A 231 -9.89 -5.76 -5.08
CA ILE A 231 -9.29 -4.75 -6.00
C ILE A 231 -8.95 -3.47 -5.23
N LYS A 232 -9.93 -2.94 -4.48
CA LYS A 232 -9.72 -1.75 -3.64
C LYS A 232 -8.60 -1.95 -2.62
N SER A 233 -8.55 -3.12 -1.99
CA SER A 233 -7.50 -3.49 -1.03
C SER A 233 -6.11 -3.54 -1.69
N VAL A 234 -5.98 -4.15 -2.87
CA VAL A 234 -4.72 -4.25 -3.61
C VAL A 234 -4.21 -2.86 -4.03
N ILE A 235 -5.10 -2.01 -4.55
CA ILE A 235 -4.75 -0.62 -4.94
C ILE A 235 -4.31 0.18 -3.73
N PHE A 236 -5.12 0.18 -2.68
CA PHE A 236 -4.84 0.90 -1.45
C PHE A 236 -3.50 0.49 -0.85
N VAL A 237 -3.24 -0.82 -0.73
CA VAL A 237 -1.99 -1.30 -0.13
C VAL A 237 -0.78 -1.09 -1.04
N SER A 238 -0.94 -1.15 -2.37
CA SER A 238 0.16 -0.83 -3.29
C SER A 238 0.59 0.64 -3.16
N LEU A 239 -0.36 1.55 -3.00
CA LEU A 239 -0.10 2.97 -2.80
C LEU A 239 0.44 3.27 -1.39
N LEU A 240 -0.04 2.55 -0.38
CA LEU A 240 0.45 2.65 0.99
C LEU A 240 1.88 2.12 1.14
N ALA A 241 2.22 1.00 0.47
CA ALA A 241 3.55 0.41 0.51
C ALA A 241 4.62 1.31 -0.12
N ASN A 242 4.27 2.03 -1.18
CA ASN A 242 5.19 2.93 -1.88
C ASN A 242 5.55 4.19 -1.06
N ARG A 243 4.79 4.53 -0.01
CA ARG A 243 5.14 5.61 0.92
C ARG A 243 5.79 5.12 2.22
N LEU A 244 5.92 3.81 2.42
CA LEU A 244 6.62 3.21 3.57
C LEU A 244 8.13 3.05 3.35
N PHE A 245 8.62 3.27 2.13
CA PHE A 245 10.04 3.18 1.71
C PHE A 245 10.46 4.44 0.97
#